data_AF-A0A6N8BT62-F1
#
_entry.id   AF-A0A6N8BT62-F1
#
_cell.length_a   1.000
_cell.length_b   1.000
_cell.length_c   1.000
_cell.angle_alpha   90.00
_cell.angle_beta   90.00
_cell.angle_gamma   90.00
#
_symmetry.space_group_name_H-M   'P 1'
#
loop_
_entity.id
_entity.type
_entity.pdbx_description
1 polymer ?
#
loop_
_entity_poly.entity_id
_entity_poly.type
_entity_poly.pdbx_seq_one_letter_code
_entity_poly.pdbx_strand_id
1 'polypeptide(L)'
;MSRQPLLKVYGHIYPVDDALYAALAHACADAMPDEDDIPVLEHDGDMARFSFEGTYFPLDEVLAVLTAHVRAEHQGKLDILDLEAWKLIRHTVAQGRIDVHSAPLNNVLDYSGH
;
A
#
# COMPACT_ATOMS: atom_id res chain seq x y z
N MET A 1 -23.89 -8.35 8.69
CA MET A 1 -23.67 -8.05 7.26
C MET A 1 -22.27 -7.48 7.18
N SER A 2 -21.32 -8.24 6.62
CA SER A 2 -19.97 -7.73 6.39
C SER A 2 -20.07 -6.60 5.37
N ARG A 3 -19.68 -5.39 5.76
CA ARG A 3 -19.56 -4.28 4.82
C ARG A 3 -18.43 -4.67 3.86
N GLN A 4 -18.63 -4.53 2.55
CA GLN A 4 -17.51 -4.75 1.62
C GLN A 4 -16.51 -3.60 1.83
N PRO A 5 -15.21 -3.89 1.93
CA PRO A 5 -14.19 -2.85 2.07
C PRO A 5 -14.25 -1.94 0.85
N LEU A 6 -14.27 -0.63 1.07
CA LEU A 6 -14.31 0.35 -0.01
C LEU A 6 -12.92 0.50 -0.65
N LEU A 7 -11.89 0.26 0.15
CA LEU A 7 -10.48 0.36 -0.22
C LEU A 7 -9.75 -0.91 0.18
N LYS A 8 -8.97 -1.45 -0.75
CA LYS A 8 -7.95 -2.46 -0.44
C LYS A 8 -6.58 -1.92 -0.81
N VAL A 9 -5.61 -2.06 0.10
CA VAL A 9 -4.23 -1.62 -0.13
C VAL A 9 -3.28 -2.77 0.14
N TYR A 10 -2.50 -3.14 -0.87
CA TYR A 10 -1.50 -4.20 -0.75
C TYR A 10 -0.20 -3.78 -1.38
N GLY A 11 0.90 -4.18 -0.76
CA GLY A 11 2.19 -3.78 -1.27
C GLY A 11 3.33 -4.23 -0.40
N HIS A 12 4.51 -3.88 -0.83
CA HIS A 12 5.72 -4.03 -0.05
C HIS A 12 6.75 -3.00 -0.47
N ILE A 13 7.65 -2.66 0.45
CA ILE A 13 8.83 -1.84 0.22
C ILE A 13 10.03 -2.55 0.84
N TYR A 14 11.13 -2.63 0.11
CA TYR A 14 12.39 -3.22 0.58
C TYR A 14 13.60 -2.59 -0.14
N PRO A 15 14.79 -2.59 0.46
CA PRO A 15 15.02 -2.85 1.87
C PRO A 15 14.42 -1.74 2.74
N VAL A 16 14.03 -2.04 3.98
CA VAL A 16 13.66 -1.06 5.01
C VAL A 16 14.58 -1.18 6.21
N ASP A 17 14.93 -0.05 6.80
CA ASP A 17 15.55 0.01 8.12
C ASP A 17 14.51 0.34 9.21
N ASP A 18 14.91 0.25 10.48
CA ASP A 18 14.02 0.51 11.61
C ASP A 18 13.39 1.91 11.56
N ALA A 19 14.12 2.90 11.04
CA ALA A 19 13.65 4.28 10.97
C ALA A 19 12.54 4.44 9.91
N LEU A 20 12.77 3.91 8.71
CA LEU A 20 11.77 3.89 7.65
C LEU A 20 10.55 3.07 8.06
N TYR A 21 10.75 1.88 8.65
CA TYR A 21 9.62 1.08 9.13
C TYR A 21 8.80 1.81 10.19
N ALA A 22 9.43 2.42 11.19
CA ALA A 22 8.74 3.18 12.22
C ALA A 22 7.97 4.38 11.64
N ALA A 23 8.55 5.07 10.65
CA ALA A 23 7.86 6.19 9.97
C ALA A 23 6.63 5.71 9.18
N LEU A 24 6.73 4.56 8.49
CA LEU A 24 5.60 3.95 7.78
C LEU A 24 4.52 3.47 8.75
N ALA A 25 4.90 2.85 9.86
CA ALA A 25 3.96 2.42 10.89
C ALA A 25 3.21 3.62 11.50
N HIS A 26 3.90 4.72 11.75
CA HIS A 26 3.29 5.96 12.22
C HIS A 26 2.31 6.54 11.20
N ALA A 27 2.70 6.58 9.91
CA ALA A 27 1.82 7.05 8.83
C ALA A 27 0.58 6.17 8.66
N CYS A 28 0.60 4.91 9.08
CA CYS A 28 -0.56 4.01 9.02
C CYS A 28 -1.45 4.06 10.28
N ALA A 29 -1.11 4.87 11.29
CA ALA A 29 -1.76 4.83 12.61
C ALA A 29 -3.26 5.17 12.57
N ASP A 30 -3.66 6.03 11.65
CA ASP A 30 -5.06 6.48 11.50
C ASP A 30 -5.85 5.65 10.47
N ALA A 31 -5.29 4.54 9.97
CA ALA A 31 -6.01 3.63 9.08
C ALA A 31 -7.23 3.00 9.77
N MET A 32 -8.30 2.78 9.01
CA MET A 32 -9.55 2.21 9.52
C MET A 32 -9.84 0.87 8.81
N PRO A 33 -9.19 -0.23 9.24
CA PRO A 33 -9.44 -1.56 8.68
C PRO A 33 -10.81 -2.09 9.09
N ASP A 34 -11.35 -3.01 8.29
CA ASP A 34 -12.59 -3.73 8.65
C ASP A 34 -12.33 -4.83 9.70
N GLU A 35 -11.10 -5.36 9.74
CA GLU A 35 -10.63 -6.42 10.64
C GLU A 35 -9.39 -5.92 11.42
N ASP A 36 -9.48 -5.91 12.76
CA ASP A 36 -8.42 -5.41 13.65
C ASP A 36 -7.33 -6.45 13.97
N ASP A 37 -7.52 -7.73 13.59
CA ASP A 37 -6.59 -8.83 13.88
C ASP A 37 -5.47 -8.96 12.83
N ILE A 38 -5.61 -8.29 11.68
CA ILE A 38 -4.59 -8.22 10.64
C ILE A 38 -3.85 -6.88 10.73
N PRO A 39 -2.54 -6.86 10.98
CA PRO A 39 -1.79 -5.60 11.01
C PRO A 39 -1.74 -4.97 9.60
N VAL A 40 -2.03 -3.67 9.54
CA VAL A 40 -1.96 -2.86 8.30
C VAL A 40 -0.55 -2.89 7.69
N LEU A 41 0.47 -2.92 8.54
CA LEU A 41 1.87 -2.98 8.17
C LEU A 41 2.57 -4.06 8.99
N GLU A 42 3.30 -4.94 8.32
CA GLU A 42 4.12 -5.98 8.94
C GLU A 42 5.59 -5.81 8.54
N HIS A 43 6.50 -6.06 9.48
CA HIS A 43 7.94 -6.13 9.24
C HIS A 43 8.36 -7.57 9.03
N ASP A 44 8.88 -7.88 7.84
CA ASP A 44 9.40 -9.21 7.48
C ASP A 44 10.84 -9.07 6.98
N GLY A 45 11.82 -9.31 7.85
CA GLY A 45 13.23 -9.15 7.50
C GLY A 45 13.59 -7.70 7.19
N ASP A 46 13.92 -7.39 5.94
CA ASP A 46 14.17 -6.04 5.42
C ASP A 46 12.99 -5.54 4.57
N MET A 47 11.80 -6.11 4.72
CA MET A 47 10.61 -5.75 3.96
C MET A 47 9.50 -5.20 4.88
N ALA A 48 8.95 -4.06 4.50
CA ALA A 48 7.70 -3.56 5.06
C ALA A 48 6.54 -3.98 4.15
N ARG A 49 5.62 -4.81 4.66
CA ARG A 49 4.50 -5.38 3.90
C ARG A 49 3.18 -4.72 4.29
N PHE A 50 2.50 -4.11 3.32
CA PHE A 50 1.19 -3.50 3.51
C PHE A 50 0.08 -4.52 3.22
N SER A 51 -0.85 -4.66 4.14
CA SER A 51 -2.03 -5.52 4.01
C SER A 51 -3.23 -4.84 4.67
N PHE A 52 -4.08 -4.22 3.85
CA PHE A 52 -5.20 -3.43 4.35
C PHE A 52 -6.46 -3.68 3.53
N GLU A 53 -7.58 -3.88 4.23
CA GLU A 53 -8.93 -3.83 3.70
C GLU A 53 -9.79 -3.02 4.66
N GLY A 54 -10.45 -1.98 4.19
CA GLY A 54 -11.27 -1.15 5.07
C GLY A 54 -11.87 0.09 4.41
N THR A 55 -12.16 1.08 5.25
CA THR A 55 -12.88 2.29 4.84
C THR A 55 -11.98 3.51 4.62
N TYR A 56 -10.82 3.56 5.27
CA TYR A 56 -9.87 4.65 5.12
C TYR A 56 -8.42 4.19 5.27
N PHE A 57 -7.57 4.58 4.32
CA PHE A 57 -6.13 4.38 4.39
C PHE A 57 -5.42 5.74 4.15
N PRO A 58 -4.50 6.16 5.03
CA PRO A 58 -3.79 7.44 4.95
C PRO A 58 -2.70 7.42 3.86
N LEU A 59 -3.12 7.30 2.60
CA LEU A 59 -2.22 7.15 1.45
C LEU A 59 -1.22 8.30 1.31
N ASP A 60 -1.68 9.54 1.47
CA ASP A 60 -0.82 10.72 1.29
C ASP A 60 0.31 10.76 2.33
N GLU A 61 0.05 10.34 3.56
CA GLU A 61 1.05 10.28 4.63
C GLU A 61 2.08 9.18 4.36
N VAL A 62 1.62 8.01 3.91
CA VAL A 62 2.50 6.91 3.51
C VAL A 62 3.37 7.33 2.33
N LEU A 63 2.80 7.96 1.30
CA LEU A 63 3.55 8.45 0.14
C LEU A 63 4.52 9.58 0.51
N ALA A 64 4.18 10.44 1.48
CA ALA A 64 5.08 11.47 1.99
C ALA A 64 6.30 10.84 2.69
N VAL A 65 6.10 9.81 3.52
CA VAL A 65 7.18 9.06 4.15
C VAL A 65 8.07 8.41 3.09
N LEU A 66 7.46 7.72 2.12
CA LEU A 66 8.21 7.07 1.03
C LEU A 66 9.01 8.10 0.23
N THR A 67 8.39 9.21 -0.17
CA THR A 67 9.08 10.26 -0.94
C THR A 67 10.27 10.86 -0.17
N ALA A 68 10.17 10.97 1.16
CA ALA A 68 11.24 11.50 1.99
C ALA A 68 12.41 10.51 2.21
N HIS A 69 12.16 9.20 2.14
CA HIS A 69 13.14 8.17 2.53
C HIS A 69 13.64 7.30 1.37
N VAL A 70 12.88 7.23 0.27
CA VAL A 70 13.21 6.37 -0.87
C VAL A 70 14.53 6.81 -1.50
N ARG A 71 15.40 5.80 -1.71
CA ARG A 71 16.70 5.93 -2.34
C ARG A 71 16.84 4.91 -3.47
N ALA A 72 17.97 4.93 -4.18
CA ALA A 72 18.20 4.10 -5.34
C ALA A 72 18.09 2.58 -5.06
N GLU A 73 18.44 2.17 -3.83
CA GLU A 73 18.37 0.79 -3.35
C GLU A 73 16.95 0.30 -3.07
N HIS A 74 15.99 1.21 -2.84
CA HIS A 74 14.62 0.87 -2.49
C HIS A 74 13.83 0.44 -3.71
N GLN A 75 13.05 -0.62 -3.53
CA GLN A 75 12.19 -1.25 -4.50
C GLN A 75 10.87 -1.61 -3.85
N GLY A 76 9.81 -1.67 -4.66
CA GLY A 76 8.54 -2.16 -4.19
C GLY A 76 7.36 -1.58 -4.96
N LYS A 77 6.17 -1.84 -4.42
CA LYS A 77 4.94 -1.30 -4.96
C LYS A 77 3.88 -1.17 -3.89
N LEU A 78 2.95 -0.27 -4.11
CA LEU A 78 1.74 -0.09 -3.33
C LEU A 78 0.54 -0.03 -4.30
N ASP A 79 -0.30 -1.05 -4.25
CA ASP A 79 -1.51 -1.20 -5.04
C ASP A 79 -2.72 -0.77 -4.21
N ILE A 80 -3.47 0.20 -4.71
CA ILE A 80 -4.71 0.72 -4.12
C ILE A 80 -5.85 0.31 -5.03
N LEU A 81 -6.72 -0.55 -4.55
CA LEU A 81 -7.96 -0.94 -5.20
C LEU A 81 -9.08 -0.10 -4.58
N ASP A 82 -9.51 0.91 -5.33
CA ASP A 82 -10.67 1.71 -5.01
C ASP A 82 -11.90 1.04 -5.64
N LEU A 83 -12.69 0.38 -4.79
CA LEU A 83 -13.86 -0.37 -5.24
C LEU A 83 -15.05 0.55 -5.53
N GLU A 84 -15.06 1.79 -5.01
CA GLU A 84 -16.09 2.79 -5.31
C GLU A 84 -15.86 3.43 -6.68
N ALA A 85 -14.62 3.84 -6.95
CA ALA A 85 -14.23 4.41 -8.25
C ALA A 85 -13.93 3.34 -9.31
N TRP A 86 -13.96 2.06 -8.92
CA TRP A 86 -13.64 0.91 -9.75
C TRP A 86 -12.26 1.00 -10.43
N LYS A 87 -11.24 1.36 -9.64
CA LYS A 87 -9.91 1.74 -10.14
C LYS A 87 -8.79 1.07 -9.34
N LEU A 88 -7.78 0.57 -10.06
CA LEU A 88 -6.47 0.24 -9.50
C LEU A 88 -5.54 1.44 -9.68
N ILE A 89 -4.91 1.87 -8.60
CA ILE A 89 -3.81 2.83 -8.60
C ILE A 89 -2.57 2.10 -8.06
N ARG A 90 -1.51 2.03 -8.87
CA ARG A 90 -0.24 1.41 -8.51
C ARG A 90 0.81 2.48 -8.35
N HIS A 91 1.42 2.55 -7.19
CA HIS A 91 2.64 3.31 -6.95
C HIS A 91 3.80 2.31 -7.00
N THR A 92 4.76 2.52 -7.88
CA THR A 92 5.95 1.68 -8.01
C THR A 92 7.16 2.45 -7.50
N VAL A 93 7.87 1.87 -6.56
CA VAL A 93 9.10 2.41 -6.00
C VAL A 93 10.27 1.73 -6.69
N ALA A 94 11.12 2.50 -7.36
CA ALA A 94 12.34 2.01 -7.97
C ALA A 94 13.31 3.16 -8.21
N GLN A 95 14.62 2.91 -8.06
CA GLN A 95 15.68 3.86 -8.43
C GLN A 95 15.53 5.24 -7.77
N GLY A 96 15.07 5.30 -6.52
CA GLY A 96 14.89 6.57 -5.81
C GLY A 96 13.67 7.37 -6.27
N ARG A 97 12.73 6.75 -7.00
CA ARG A 97 11.55 7.40 -7.56
C ARG A 97 10.30 6.60 -7.24
N ILE A 98 9.17 7.31 -7.27
CA ILE A 98 7.84 6.74 -7.16
C ILE A 98 7.10 7.09 -8.44
N ASP A 99 6.80 6.07 -9.25
CA ASP A 99 5.98 6.20 -10.45
C ASP A 99 4.55 5.79 -10.14
N VAL A 100 3.57 6.52 -10.69
CA VAL A 100 2.15 6.20 -10.51
C VAL A 100 1.54 5.75 -11.83
N HIS A 101 0.82 4.63 -11.77
CA HIS A 101 0.02 4.13 -12.87
C HIS A 101 -1.41 3.89 -12.38
N SER A 102 -2.40 4.04 -13.27
CA SER A 102 -3.76 3.68 -12.93
C SER A 102 -4.51 3.00 -14.07
N ALA A 103 -5.36 2.06 -13.71
CA ALA A 103 -6.20 1.30 -14.65
C ALA A 103 -7.58 1.05 -14.05
N PRO A 104 -8.64 0.95 -14.88
CA PRO A 104 -9.95 0.49 -14.40
C PRO A 104 -9.87 -0.98 -13.96
N LEU A 105 -10.61 -1.35 -12.91
CA LEU A 105 -10.58 -2.72 -12.36
C LEU A 105 -11.15 -3.77 -13.33
N ASN A 106 -11.96 -3.35 -14.31
CA ASN A 106 -12.43 -4.24 -15.39
C ASN A 106 -11.27 -4.96 -16.09
N ASN A 107 -10.14 -4.26 -16.31
CA ASN A 107 -8.98 -4.84 -16.99
C ASN A 107 -8.13 -5.75 -16.08
N VAL A 108 -8.34 -5.69 -14.76
CA VAL A 108 -7.52 -6.38 -13.75
C VAL A 108 -8.19 -7.69 -13.29
N LEU A 109 -9.53 -7.72 -13.24
CA LEU A 109 -10.29 -8.92 -12.86
C LEU A 109 -10.36 -9.96 -13.99
N ASP A 110 -10.32 -9.54 -15.26
CA ASP A 110 -10.24 -10.47 -16.40
C ASP A 110 -8.92 -11.26 -16.44
N TYR A 111 -7.85 -10.77 -15.80
CA TYR A 111 -6.53 -11.41 -15.81
C TYR A 111 -6.24 -12.28 -14.57
N SER A 112 -7.13 -12.26 -13.57
CA SER A 112 -6.95 -13.04 -12.33
C SER A 112 -7.52 -14.47 -12.42
N GLY A 113 -7.87 -14.92 -13.63
CA GLY A 113 -8.42 -16.25 -13.92
C GLY A 113 -7.63 -17.00 -14.99
N HIS A 114 -6.37 -17.38 -14.71
CA HIS A 114 -5.70 -18.50 -15.37
C HIS A 114 -4.63 -19.12 -14.48
#